data_AF-A0A2U2ZJY2-F1
#
_entry.id   AF-A0A2U2ZJY2-F1
#
_cell.length_a   1.000
_cell.length_b   1.000
_cell.length_c   1.000
_cell.angle_alpha   90.00
_cell.angle_beta   90.00
_cell.angle_gamma   90.00
#
_symmetry.space_group_name_H-M   'P 1'
#
loop_
_entity.id
_entity.type
_entity.pdbx_description
1 polymer ?
#
loop_
_entity_poly.entity_id
_entity_poly.type
_entity_poly.pdbx_seq_one_letter_code
_entity_poly.pdbx_strand_id
1 'polypeptide(L)'
;MPLPRLSLTPDASHGPLDGAWWPRCGALELELPALVGSLDPGHGTVTRVTVGAEAWPDAPQTVPAPDHVIEVILTDVADEAHAIAVDCGTVGRWELLVIPPDEPVGTAARLLTAAADPWNPLSAQRILARVEDGFGQGSAGERNGP
;
A
#
# COMPACT_ATOMS: atom_id res chain seq x y z
N MET A 1 7.06 -10.22 15.43
CA MET A 1 6.60 -10.33 14.03
C MET A 1 7.58 -9.58 13.13
N PRO A 2 7.77 -9.97 11.86
CA PRO A 2 8.59 -9.20 10.93
C PRO A 2 7.98 -7.82 10.69
N LEU A 3 8.82 -6.80 10.51
CA LEU A 3 8.34 -5.44 10.23
C LEU A 3 7.68 -5.38 8.85
N PRO A 4 6.58 -4.62 8.70
CA PRO A 4 5.99 -4.35 7.40
C PRO A 4 6.95 -3.50 6.56
N ARG A 5 6.90 -3.69 5.24
CA ARG A 5 7.65 -2.83 4.30
C ARG A 5 6.78 -1.61 4.01
N LEU A 6 6.89 -0.61 4.87
CA LEU A 6 6.05 0.58 4.88
C LEU A 6 6.93 1.83 4.66
N SER A 7 6.45 2.75 3.82
CA SER A 7 7.05 4.07 3.63
C SER A 7 5.93 5.11 3.73
N LEU A 8 5.99 5.96 4.75
CA LEU A 8 5.00 7.01 5.01
C LEU A 8 5.53 8.37 4.58
N THR A 9 4.64 9.27 4.21
CA THR A 9 4.98 10.69 4.05
C THR A 9 5.27 11.29 5.43
N PRO A 10 6.31 12.13 5.56
CA PRO A 10 6.71 12.71 6.85
C PRO A 10 5.75 13.80 7.37
N ASP A 11 4.79 14.25 6.56
CA ASP A 11 3.81 15.29 6.90
C ASP A 11 2.41 14.78 6.47
N ALA A 12 1.45 14.76 7.39
CA ALA A 12 0.16 14.06 7.25
C ALA A 12 -0.86 14.73 6.28
N SER A 13 -0.40 15.59 5.35
CA SER A 13 -1.19 16.14 4.23
C SER A 13 -0.29 17.03 3.33
N HIS A 14 -0.33 17.04 1.99
CA HIS A 14 -1.47 17.23 1.08
C HIS A 14 -1.22 16.58 -0.31
N GLY A 15 -0.88 15.29 -0.33
CA GLY A 15 -0.99 14.46 -1.53
C GLY A 15 -2.29 13.64 -1.51
N PRO A 16 -2.69 12.98 -2.61
CA PRO A 16 -3.76 11.99 -2.60
C PRO A 16 -3.39 10.69 -1.84
N LEU A 17 -2.12 10.54 -1.41
CA LEU A 17 -1.62 9.38 -0.68
C LEU A 17 -0.75 9.83 0.51
N ASP A 18 -0.86 9.10 1.61
CA ASP A 18 -0.08 9.27 2.85
C ASP A 18 1.12 8.30 2.91
N GLY A 19 1.29 7.48 1.88
CA GLY A 19 2.43 6.58 1.75
C GLY A 19 2.17 5.34 0.90
N ALA A 20 3.02 4.34 1.06
CA ALA A 20 2.90 3.05 0.42
C ALA A 20 3.29 1.90 1.35
N TRP A 21 2.62 0.78 1.13
CA TRP A 21 2.81 -0.46 1.82
C TRP A 21 3.03 -1.60 0.82
N TRP A 22 4.09 -2.38 1.05
CA TRP A 22 4.39 -3.57 0.27
C TRP A 22 4.16 -4.83 1.11
N PRO A 23 2.97 -5.48 0.99
CA PRO A 23 2.72 -6.78 1.62
C PRO A 23 3.75 -7.83 1.22
N ARG A 24 3.98 -8.80 2.10
CA ARG A 24 4.80 -9.97 1.77
C ARG A 24 3.96 -11.07 1.11
N CYS A 25 2.67 -11.10 1.38
CA CYS A 25 1.73 -12.07 0.83
C CYS A 25 0.33 -11.45 0.61
N GLY A 26 -0.49 -12.12 -0.19
CA GLY A 26 -1.89 -11.73 -0.45
C GLY A 26 -2.88 -12.13 0.66
N ALA A 27 -2.38 -12.49 1.85
CA ALA A 27 -3.22 -12.82 3.01
C ALA A 27 -3.33 -11.62 3.95
N LEU A 28 -4.42 -10.87 3.85
CA LEU A 28 -4.60 -9.60 4.54
C LEU A 28 -4.56 -9.74 6.06
N GLU A 29 -5.09 -10.84 6.59
CA GLU A 29 -5.15 -11.16 8.02
C GLU A 29 -3.78 -11.41 8.66
N LEU A 30 -2.78 -11.81 7.87
CA LEU A 30 -1.41 -12.01 8.33
C LEU A 30 -0.62 -10.70 8.32
N GLU A 31 -0.99 -9.80 7.41
CA GLU A 31 -0.25 -8.58 7.15
C GLU A 31 -0.79 -7.37 7.96
N LEU A 32 -2.11 -7.25 8.12
CA LEU A 32 -2.75 -6.13 8.84
C LEU A 32 -2.22 -5.97 10.28
N PRO A 33 -2.07 -7.04 11.09
CA PRO A 33 -1.54 -6.87 12.45
C PRO A 33 -0.13 -6.27 12.48
N ALA A 34 0.71 -6.59 11.48
CA ALA A 34 2.05 -6.03 11.36
C ALA A 34 2.02 -4.56 10.89
N LEU A 35 1.12 -4.23 9.96
CA LEU A 35 0.89 -2.87 9.50
C LEU A 35 0.40 -1.97 10.64
N VAL A 36 -0.67 -2.38 11.33
CA VAL A 36 -1.25 -1.64 12.46
C VAL A 36 -0.25 -1.50 13.60
N GLY A 37 0.50 -2.55 13.94
CA GLY A 37 1.55 -2.46 14.97
C GLY A 37 2.65 -1.44 14.66
N SER A 38 2.83 -1.06 13.39
CA SER A 38 3.79 -0.01 13.00
C SER A 38 3.16 1.39 12.93
N LEU A 39 1.83 1.49 12.77
CA LEU A 39 1.10 2.75 12.73
C LEU A 39 0.69 3.24 14.12
N ASP A 40 0.23 2.34 14.99
CA ASP A 40 -0.30 2.62 16.33
C ASP A 40 0.60 3.52 17.21
N PRO A 41 1.93 3.30 17.32
CA PRO A 41 2.78 4.10 18.22
C PRO A 41 2.94 5.57 17.82
N GLY A 42 2.48 5.99 16.64
CA GLY A 42 2.58 7.38 16.16
C GLY A 42 1.30 7.98 15.59
N HIS A 43 0.34 7.15 15.16
CA HIS A 43 -0.77 7.58 14.31
C HIS A 43 -2.15 7.11 14.81
N GLY A 44 -2.22 6.53 16.01
CA GLY A 44 -3.47 6.15 16.67
C GLY A 44 -3.98 4.76 16.28
N THR A 45 -5.06 4.36 16.94
CA THR A 45 -5.61 3.01 16.81
C THR A 45 -6.42 2.86 15.53
N VAL A 46 -6.04 1.89 14.71
CA VAL A 46 -6.70 1.54 13.46
C VAL A 46 -7.97 0.76 13.75
N THR A 47 -9.15 1.31 13.46
CA THR A 47 -10.41 0.61 13.73
C THR A 47 -10.99 -0.04 12.49
N ARG A 48 -10.67 0.49 11.31
CA ARG A 48 -11.25 0.07 10.05
C ARG A 48 -10.26 0.23 8.91
N VAL A 49 -10.31 -0.68 7.96
CA VAL A 49 -9.57 -0.61 6.71
C VAL A 49 -10.49 -0.85 5.53
N THR A 50 -10.28 -0.13 4.43
CA THR A 50 -10.96 -0.38 3.16
C THR A 50 -9.93 -0.83 2.13
N VAL A 51 -10.18 -1.95 1.46
CA VAL A 51 -9.28 -2.53 0.45
C VAL A 51 -10.05 -2.98 -0.78
N GLY A 52 -9.44 -2.90 -1.95
CA GLY A 52 -10.01 -3.43 -3.19
C GLY A 52 -10.23 -4.93 -3.15
N ALA A 53 -11.44 -5.37 -3.49
CA ALA A 53 -11.81 -6.78 -3.55
C ALA A 53 -11.00 -7.55 -4.61
N GLU A 54 -10.57 -6.87 -5.69
CA GLU A 54 -9.74 -7.48 -6.73
C GLU A 54 -8.35 -7.89 -6.23
N ALA A 55 -7.72 -7.05 -5.41
CA ALA A 55 -6.41 -7.34 -4.82
C ALA A 55 -6.49 -8.27 -3.62
N TRP A 56 -7.64 -8.30 -2.92
CA TRP A 56 -7.84 -9.07 -1.69
C TRP A 56 -9.15 -9.86 -1.69
N PRO A 57 -9.32 -10.83 -2.61
CA PRO A 57 -10.58 -11.57 -2.76
C PRO A 57 -10.92 -12.44 -1.55
N ASP A 58 -9.90 -12.94 -0.84
CA ASP A 58 -10.04 -13.82 0.32
C ASP A 58 -9.99 -13.07 1.66
N ALA A 59 -10.04 -11.73 1.66
CA ALA A 59 -9.95 -10.96 2.89
C ALA A 59 -11.13 -11.25 3.83
N PRO A 60 -10.87 -11.54 5.11
CA PRO A 60 -11.95 -11.67 6.09
C PRO A 60 -12.54 -10.29 6.40
N GLN A 61 -13.83 -10.26 6.77
CA GLN A 61 -14.53 -9.01 7.13
C GLN A 61 -14.00 -8.37 8.43
N THR A 62 -13.29 -9.14 9.27
CA THR A 62 -12.69 -8.64 10.50
C THR A 62 -11.37 -9.34 10.73
N VAL A 63 -10.36 -8.60 11.22
CA VAL A 63 -9.04 -9.13 11.55
C VAL A 63 -8.71 -8.81 13.01
N PRO A 64 -8.33 -9.80 13.82
CA PRO A 64 -7.89 -9.54 15.19
C PRO A 64 -6.50 -8.88 15.19
N ALA A 65 -6.40 -7.72 15.83
CA ALA A 65 -5.15 -7.07 16.19
C ALA A 65 -4.83 -7.31 17.68
N PRO A 66 -3.62 -7.00 18.16
CA PRO A 66 -3.22 -7.27 19.55
C PRO A 66 -4.16 -6.69 20.62
N ASP A 67 -4.72 -5.50 20.38
CA ASP A 67 -5.55 -4.77 21.35
C ASP A 67 -7.01 -4.59 20.94
N HIS A 68 -7.36 -4.83 19.68
CA HIS A 68 -8.70 -4.56 19.13
C HIS A 68 -8.98 -5.40 17.87
N VAL A 69 -10.18 -5.28 17.33
CA VAL A 69 -10.55 -5.89 16.04
C VAL A 69 -10.59 -4.81 14.98
N ILE A 70 -9.96 -5.08 13.84
CA ILE A 70 -9.98 -4.22 12.66
C ILE A 70 -11.13 -4.68 11.77
N GLU A 71 -12.04 -3.76 11.44
CA GLU A 71 -13.09 -4.01 10.44
C GLU A 71 -12.49 -3.87 9.03
N VAL A 72 -12.74 -4.85 8.15
CA VAL A 72 -12.29 -4.84 6.77
C VAL A 72 -13.47 -4.63 5.86
N ILE A 73 -13.39 -3.57 5.05
CA ILE A 73 -14.38 -3.24 4.02
C ILE A 73 -13.77 -3.54 2.65
N LEU A 74 -14.49 -4.35 1.88
CA LEU A 74 -14.14 -4.63 0.49
C LEU A 74 -14.82 -3.61 -0.43
N THR A 75 -14.04 -2.99 -1.30
CA THR A 75 -14.52 -2.06 -2.35
C THR A 75 -14.34 -2.71 -3.74
N ASP A 76 -15.34 -2.58 -4.61
CA ASP A 76 -15.27 -3.03 -6.00
C ASP A 76 -14.81 -1.89 -6.94
N VAL A 77 -14.37 -0.77 -6.36
CA VAL A 77 -13.86 0.36 -7.13
C VAL A 77 -12.48 0.01 -7.67
N ALA A 78 -12.38 -0.16 -8.99
CA ALA A 78 -11.11 -0.51 -9.64
C ALA A 78 -9.97 0.46 -9.28
N ASP A 79 -10.25 1.76 -9.13
CA ASP A 79 -9.27 2.78 -8.72
C ASP A 79 -8.67 2.52 -7.32
N GLU A 80 -9.38 1.78 -6.48
CA GLU A 80 -9.00 1.45 -5.12
C GLU A 80 -8.40 0.03 -5.01
N ALA A 81 -8.23 -0.71 -6.13
CA ALA A 81 -7.64 -2.05 -6.14
C ALA A 81 -6.24 -2.08 -5.51
N HIS A 82 -5.45 -1.05 -5.79
CA HIS A 82 -4.09 -0.89 -5.25
C HIS A 82 -4.02 0.18 -4.17
N ALA A 83 -5.14 0.49 -3.52
CA ALA A 83 -5.18 1.40 -2.39
C ALA A 83 -5.69 0.68 -1.14
N ILE A 84 -5.17 1.07 0.01
CA ILE A 84 -5.74 0.74 1.31
C ILE A 84 -5.99 2.03 2.07
N ALA A 85 -7.26 2.23 2.42
CA ALA A 85 -7.65 3.29 3.33
C ALA A 85 -7.62 2.75 4.75
N VAL A 86 -6.93 3.43 5.65
CA VAL A 86 -6.79 3.06 7.06
C VAL A 86 -7.42 4.16 7.92
N ASP A 87 -8.52 3.83 8.58
CA ASP A 87 -9.21 4.74 9.49
C ASP A 87 -8.61 4.61 10.90
N CYS A 88 -7.83 5.62 11.29
CA CYS A 88 -7.26 5.77 12.61
C CYS A 88 -8.15 6.69 13.44
N GLY A 89 -8.90 6.17 14.41
CA GLY A 89 -10.02 6.88 15.04
C GLY A 89 -9.69 8.26 15.63
N THR A 90 -8.45 8.50 16.05
CA THR A 90 -8.00 9.78 16.63
C THR A 90 -7.24 10.69 15.67
N VAL A 91 -6.72 10.17 14.56
CA VAL A 91 -5.79 10.88 13.66
C VAL A 91 -6.40 11.11 12.27
N GLY A 92 -7.44 10.35 11.91
CA GLY A 92 -8.15 10.47 10.63
C GLY A 92 -7.91 9.27 9.73
N ARG A 93 -8.29 9.42 8.46
CA ARG A 93 -8.13 8.41 7.42
C ARG A 93 -6.80 8.61 6.69
N TRP A 94 -6.09 7.51 6.47
CA TRP A 94 -4.83 7.44 5.75
C TRP A 94 -5.03 6.65 4.46
N GLU A 95 -4.53 7.14 3.34
CA GLU A 95 -4.62 6.45 2.06
C GLU A 95 -3.23 5.95 1.65
N LEU A 96 -3.01 4.64 1.60
CA LEU A 96 -1.72 4.03 1.26
C LEU A 96 -1.81 3.27 -0.06
N LEU A 97 -0.80 3.40 -0.89
CA LEU A 97 -0.62 2.54 -2.07
C LEU A 97 -0.24 1.11 -1.63
N VAL A 98 -0.98 0.11 -2.09
CA VAL A 98 -0.66 -1.32 -1.92
C VAL A 98 0.11 -1.80 -3.14
N ILE A 99 1.36 -2.20 -2.92
CA ILE A 99 2.22 -2.76 -3.97
C ILE A 99 1.99 -4.27 -4.02
N PRO A 100 1.69 -4.88 -5.18
CA PRO A 100 1.52 -6.33 -5.27
C PRO A 100 2.76 -7.08 -4.75
N PRO A 101 2.59 -8.19 -4.02
CA PRO A 101 3.72 -8.95 -3.48
C PRO A 101 4.59 -9.60 -4.56
N ASP A 102 4.05 -9.81 -5.76
CA ASP A 102 4.76 -10.36 -6.93
C ASP A 102 5.67 -9.32 -7.63
N GLU A 103 5.55 -8.02 -7.29
CA GLU A 103 6.35 -6.97 -7.90
C GLU A 103 7.86 -7.18 -7.65
N PRO A 104 8.71 -6.98 -8.68
CA PRO A 104 10.15 -7.03 -8.51
C PRO A 104 10.60 -6.04 -7.42
N VAL A 105 11.58 -6.46 -6.61
CA VAL A 105 12.14 -5.63 -5.52
C VAL A 105 12.54 -4.22 -6.00
N GLY A 106 13.11 -4.11 -7.21
CA GLY A 106 13.48 -2.83 -7.80
C GLY A 106 12.27 -1.95 -8.15
N THR A 107 11.17 -2.54 -8.60
CA THR A 107 9.89 -1.87 -8.85
C THR A 107 9.27 -1.39 -7.55
N ALA A 108 9.13 -2.31 -6.59
CA ALA A 108 8.51 -2.02 -5.30
C ALA A 108 9.26 -0.91 -4.55
N ALA A 109 10.60 -0.89 -4.59
CA ALA A 109 11.39 0.17 -3.99
C ALA A 109 11.13 1.55 -4.63
N ARG A 110 10.94 1.61 -5.95
CA ARG A 110 10.59 2.84 -6.67
C ARG A 110 9.17 3.30 -6.33
N LEU A 111 8.22 2.37 -6.28
CA LEU A 111 6.83 2.65 -5.89
C LEU A 111 6.75 3.18 -4.45
N LEU A 112 7.45 2.54 -3.51
CA LEU A 112 7.55 2.99 -2.12
C LEU A 112 8.10 4.42 -2.03
N THR A 113 9.13 4.72 -2.81
CA THR A 113 9.75 6.06 -2.83
C THR A 113 8.82 7.10 -3.47
N ALA A 114 8.17 6.75 -4.59
CA ALA A 114 7.27 7.66 -5.31
C ALA A 114 6.02 8.00 -4.49
N ALA A 115 5.48 7.05 -3.74
CA ALA A 115 4.30 7.26 -2.90
C ALA A 115 4.64 7.95 -1.56
N ALA A 116 5.88 7.89 -1.10
CA ALA A 116 6.34 8.62 0.08
C ALA A 116 6.76 10.07 -0.23
N ASP A 117 6.66 10.51 -1.49
CA ASP A 117 6.90 11.90 -1.89
C ASP A 117 5.64 12.75 -1.61
N PRO A 118 5.68 13.67 -0.63
CA PRO A 118 4.52 14.48 -0.24
C PRO A 118 4.08 15.47 -1.34
N TRP A 119 4.92 15.71 -2.36
CA TRP A 119 4.59 16.57 -3.49
C TRP A 119 4.05 15.80 -4.70
N ASN A 120 3.87 14.48 -4.59
CA ASN A 120 3.33 13.67 -5.67
C ASN A 120 1.80 13.79 -5.74
N PRO A 121 1.22 14.37 -6.81
CA PRO A 121 -0.23 14.55 -6.94
C PRO A 121 -0.95 13.32 -7.52
N LEU A 122 -0.25 12.21 -7.73
CA LEU A 122 -0.77 11.02 -8.41
C LEU A 122 -1.48 10.08 -7.43
N SER A 123 -2.65 9.57 -7.83
CA SER A 123 -3.34 8.49 -7.10
C SER A 123 -2.55 7.17 -7.15
N ALA A 124 -2.93 6.21 -6.29
CA ALA A 124 -2.30 4.90 -6.21
C ALA A 124 -2.20 4.22 -7.60
N GLN A 125 -3.31 4.16 -8.34
CA GLN A 125 -3.32 3.60 -9.69
C GLN A 125 -2.34 4.31 -10.63
N ARG A 126 -2.29 5.65 -10.58
CA ARG A 126 -1.43 6.42 -11.48
C ARG A 126 0.04 6.23 -11.17
N ILE A 127 0.41 6.07 -9.90
CA ILE A 127 1.77 5.74 -9.49
C ILE A 127 2.15 4.34 -10.00
N LEU A 128 1.26 3.35 -9.84
CA LEU A 128 1.47 1.98 -10.30
C LEU A 128 1.65 1.93 -11.83
N ALA A 129 0.68 2.45 -12.59
CA ALA A 129 0.70 2.46 -14.05
C ALA A 129 1.93 3.15 -14.62
N ARG A 130 2.37 4.27 -14.02
CA ARG A 130 3.56 5.00 -14.47
C ARG A 130 4.84 4.19 -14.35
N VAL A 131 4.93 3.33 -13.33
CA VAL A 131 6.09 2.49 -13.13
C VAL A 131 6.06 1.32 -14.10
N GLU A 132 4.89 0.69 -14.33
CA GLU A 132 4.69 -0.32 -15.37
C GLU A 132 5.06 0.20 -16.77
N ASP A 133 4.62 1.42 -17.12
CA ASP A 133 4.99 2.10 -18.37
C ASP A 133 6.51 2.35 -18.48
N GLY A 134 7.15 2.70 -17.36
CA GLY A 134 8.61 2.89 -17.28
C GLY A 134 9.42 1.60 -17.43
N PHE A 135 8.84 0.44 -17.09
CA PHE A 135 9.45 -0.88 -17.29
C PHE A 135 9.51 -1.30 -18.76
N GLY A 136 8.67 -0.71 -19.63
CA GLY A 136 8.69 -0.92 -21.08
C GLY A 136 9.91 -0.34 -21.82
N GLN A 137 10.75 0.46 -21.15
CA GLN A 137 11.91 1.13 -21.76
C GLN A 137 13.25 0.69 -21.13
N GLY A 138 13.39 -0.58 -20.75
CA GLY A 138 14.60 -1.11 -20.10
C GLY A 138 15.16 -2.42 -20.66
N SER A 139 14.53 -3.03 -21.65
CA SER A 139 14.91 -4.37 -22.16
C SER A 139 15.02 -4.39 -23.69
N ALA A 140 15.81 -3.49 -24.24
CA ALA A 140 16.33 -3.60 -25.61
C ALA A 140 17.82 -3.25 -25.59
N GLY A 141 18.57 -4.03 -24.83
CA GLY A 141 20.00 -3.86 -24.69
C GLY A 141 20.68 -5.20 -24.51
N GLU A 142 20.64 -6.08 -25.52
CA GLU A 142 21.84 -6.86 -25.83
C GLU A 142 21.89 -7.52 -27.22
N ARG A 143 23.02 -7.29 -27.91
CA ARG A 143 23.70 -8.12 -28.95
C ARG A 143 23.01 -8.20 -30.33
N ASN A 144 23.66 -7.87 -31.47
CA ASN A 144 25.01 -8.24 -31.90
C ASN A 144 25.54 -7.32 -33.03
N GLY A 145 26.79 -6.85 -32.90
CA GLY A 145 27.69 -6.72 -34.06
C GLY A 145 28.31 -8.09 -34.37
N PRO A 146 28.98 -8.32 -35.51
CA PRO A 146 29.96 -7.42 -36.11
C PRO A 146 29.55 -6.77 -37.45
#